data_AF-A0A1B6GM90-F1
#
_entry.id   AF-A0A1B6GM90-F1
#
_cell.length_a   1.000
_cell.length_b   1.000
_cell.length_c   1.000
_cell.angle_alpha   90.00
_cell.angle_beta   90.00
_cell.angle_gamma   90.00
#
_symmetry.space_group_name_H-M   'P 1'
#
loop_
_entity.id
_entity.type
_entity.pdbx_description
1 polymer ?
#
loop_
_entity_poly.entity_id
_entity_poly.type
_entity_poly.pdbx_seq_one_letter_code
_entity_poly.pdbx_strand_id
1 'polypeptide(L)'
;YKEIVPSLKLLKGEVFSEKHWVELFNIIKAPFKPVDLLTFGDFLEVRENIKANMDMIQELNSRAASEVVIRQALAELDIWEVEAKFSVTAHTDSRGNTLHLIKHFTDIMSKVGDNQCLLQSIKSSPNYANFQDRASLWETRLADLDSFLRNLNLIQRKWVYLEPIFGSGTLKIERGRFERVDRDLRLILSDLSTA
;
A
#
# COMPACT_ATOMS: atom_id res chain seq x y z
N TYR A 1 -3.38 40.16 -18.71
CA TYR A 1 -3.15 39.78 -17.30
C TYR A 1 -4.45 39.59 -16.53
N LYS A 2 -5.29 40.63 -16.31
CA LYS A 2 -6.54 40.52 -15.52
C LYS A 2 -7.52 39.43 -15.99
N GLU A 3 -7.57 39.16 -17.30
CA GLU A 3 -8.47 38.15 -17.88
C GLU A 3 -8.10 36.70 -17.59
N ILE A 4 -6.84 36.42 -17.25
CA ILE A 4 -6.33 35.06 -17.02
C ILE A 4 -6.25 34.72 -15.53
N VAL A 5 -6.42 35.72 -14.65
CA VAL A 5 -6.32 35.58 -13.18
C VAL A 5 -7.22 34.47 -12.61
N PRO A 6 -8.48 34.30 -13.06
CA PRO A 6 -9.34 33.20 -12.58
C PRO A 6 -8.75 31.82 -12.93
N SER A 7 -8.12 31.71 -14.10
CA SER A 7 -7.52 30.49 -14.64
C SER A 7 -6.22 30.10 -13.93
N LEU A 8 -5.50 31.07 -13.36
CA LEU A 8 -4.22 30.83 -12.69
C LEU A 8 -4.33 29.87 -11.52
N LYS A 9 -5.48 29.83 -10.83
CA LYS A 9 -5.71 28.86 -9.75
C LYS A 9 -5.66 27.41 -10.27
N LEU A 10 -6.21 27.17 -11.46
CA LEU A 10 -6.23 25.84 -12.08
C LEU A 10 -4.85 25.44 -12.60
N LEU A 11 -4.07 26.43 -13.07
CA LEU A 11 -2.74 26.25 -13.64
C LEU A 11 -1.62 26.08 -12.61
N LYS A 12 -1.90 26.33 -11.32
CA LYS A 12 -0.96 25.99 -10.24
C LYS A 12 -0.68 24.49 -10.17
N GLY A 13 -1.61 23.66 -10.62
CA GLY A 13 -1.45 22.22 -10.66
C GLY A 13 -1.22 21.58 -9.29
N GLU A 14 -1.77 22.15 -8.20
CA GLU A 14 -1.61 21.62 -6.83
C GLU A 14 -2.05 20.15 -6.71
N VAL A 15 -3.02 19.74 -7.54
CA VAL A 15 -3.55 18.37 -7.61
C VAL A 15 -2.95 17.55 -8.76
N PHE A 16 -2.00 18.09 -9.53
CA PHE A 16 -1.52 17.44 -10.75
C PHE A 16 -0.53 16.31 -10.46
N SER A 17 -0.49 15.36 -11.38
CA SER A 17 0.60 14.39 -11.49
C SER A 17 1.46 14.79 -12.67
N GLU A 18 2.61 14.14 -12.86
CA GLU A 18 3.44 14.38 -14.04
C GLU A 18 2.68 14.17 -15.35
N LYS A 19 1.79 13.17 -15.42
CA LYS A 19 0.92 12.93 -16.58
C LYS A 19 -0.02 14.11 -16.84
N HIS A 20 -0.62 14.68 -15.78
CA HIS A 20 -1.49 15.85 -15.90
C HIS A 20 -0.74 17.09 -16.37
N TRP A 21 0.52 17.27 -15.94
CA TRP A 21 1.36 18.35 -16.43
C TRP A 21 1.64 18.22 -17.93
N VAL A 22 2.00 17.02 -18.39
CA VAL A 22 2.20 16.75 -19.82
C VAL A 22 0.93 17.04 -20.63
N GLU A 23 -0.23 16.62 -20.13
CA GLU A 23 -1.51 16.91 -20.77
C GLU A 23 -1.83 18.41 -20.81
N LEU A 24 -1.57 19.14 -19.72
CA LEU A 24 -1.74 20.59 -19.67
C LEU A 24 -0.89 21.29 -20.74
N PHE A 25 0.40 20.94 -20.85
CA PHE A 25 1.30 21.52 -21.85
C PHE A 25 0.79 21.29 -23.28
N ASN A 26 0.23 20.11 -23.55
CA ASN A 26 -0.38 19.79 -24.84
C ASN A 26 -1.63 20.64 -25.11
N ILE A 27 -2.52 20.81 -24.12
CA ILE A 27 -3.73 21.64 -24.25
C ILE A 27 -3.37 23.11 -24.56
N ILE A 28 -2.40 23.68 -23.84
CA ILE A 28 -2.01 25.09 -23.99
C ILE A 28 -0.99 25.30 -25.13
N LYS A 29 -0.55 24.23 -25.79
CA LYS A 29 0.46 24.21 -26.86
C LYS A 29 1.77 24.89 -26.45
N ALA A 30 2.22 24.62 -25.23
CA ALA A 30 3.50 25.11 -24.71
C ALA A 30 4.55 23.99 -24.72
N PRO A 31 5.84 24.32 -24.88
CA PRO A 31 6.90 23.35 -24.72
C PRO A 31 6.89 22.79 -23.30
N PHE A 32 7.13 21.48 -23.18
CA PHE A 32 7.28 20.86 -21.86
C PHE A 32 8.46 21.49 -21.12
N LYS A 33 8.23 21.82 -19.86
CA LYS A 33 9.24 22.35 -18.95
C LYS A 33 9.07 21.69 -17.59
N PRO A 34 10.18 21.29 -16.92
CA PRO A 34 10.11 20.79 -15.55
C PRO A 34 9.37 21.76 -14.65
N VAL A 35 8.50 21.24 -13.77
CA VAL A 35 7.61 22.04 -12.93
C VAL A 35 8.40 23.01 -12.05
N ASP A 36 9.58 22.59 -11.57
CA ASP A 36 10.46 23.41 -10.72
C ASP A 36 11.09 24.61 -11.45
N LEU A 37 11.09 24.59 -12.78
CA LEU A 37 11.61 25.67 -13.63
C LEU A 37 10.48 26.50 -14.26
N LEU A 38 9.22 26.16 -14.01
CA LEU A 38 8.09 26.92 -14.53
C LEU A 38 8.03 28.29 -13.87
N THR A 39 7.88 29.30 -14.69
CA THR A 39 7.71 30.68 -14.29
C THR A 39 6.33 31.16 -14.73
N PHE A 40 5.84 32.21 -14.06
CA PHE A 40 4.61 32.86 -14.47
C PHE A 40 4.69 33.41 -15.92
N GLY A 41 5.89 33.82 -16.36
CA GLY A 41 6.14 34.29 -17.71
C GLY A 41 5.80 33.25 -18.78
N ASP A 42 6.12 31.99 -18.54
CA ASP A 42 5.85 30.89 -19.47
C ASP A 42 4.33 30.76 -19.77
N PHE A 43 3.47 30.99 -18.76
CA PHE A 43 2.01 30.99 -18.96
C PHE A 43 1.48 32.26 -19.64
N LEU A 44 2.14 33.40 -19.47
CA LEU A 44 1.74 34.66 -20.12
C LEU A 44 1.97 34.63 -21.63
N GLU A 45 2.99 33.90 -22.08
CA GLU A 45 3.32 33.70 -23.50
C GLU A 45 2.21 32.93 -24.23
N VAL A 46 1.60 31.95 -23.56
CA VAL A 46 0.52 31.11 -24.12
C VAL A 46 -0.89 31.49 -23.64
N ARG A 47 -1.08 32.72 -23.14
CA ARG A 47 -2.35 33.19 -22.56
C ARG A 47 -3.59 33.01 -23.45
N GLU A 48 -3.44 33.17 -24.76
CA GLU A 48 -4.56 33.05 -25.70
C GLU A 48 -5.01 31.58 -25.82
N ASN A 49 -4.06 30.64 -25.81
CA ASN A 49 -4.35 29.21 -25.81
C ASN A 49 -4.97 28.77 -24.48
N ILE A 50 -4.51 29.31 -23.35
CA ILE A 50 -5.13 29.08 -22.05
C ILE A 50 -6.60 29.52 -22.08
N LYS A 51 -6.87 30.74 -22.58
CA LYS A 51 -8.23 31.28 -22.67
C LYS A 51 -9.12 30.46 -23.60
N ALA A 52 -8.59 30.04 -24.75
CA ALA A 52 -9.32 29.25 -25.74
C ALA A 52 -9.67 27.83 -25.26
N ASN A 53 -8.89 27.26 -24.33
CA ASN A 53 -9.05 25.88 -23.86
C ASN A 53 -9.45 25.81 -22.37
N MET A 54 -10.09 26.85 -21.84
CA MET A 54 -10.43 26.94 -20.42
C MET A 54 -11.27 25.76 -19.92
N ASP A 55 -12.23 25.30 -20.71
CA ASP A 55 -13.11 24.18 -20.33
C ASP A 55 -12.31 22.88 -20.19
N MET A 56 -11.38 22.62 -21.12
CA MET A 56 -10.49 21.46 -21.05
C MET A 56 -9.56 21.52 -19.83
N ILE A 57 -9.07 22.71 -19.48
CA ILE A 57 -8.22 22.92 -18.29
C ILE A 57 -9.02 22.68 -17.01
N GLN A 58 -10.29 23.12 -16.96
CA GLN A 58 -11.20 22.86 -15.84
C GLN A 58 -11.49 21.37 -15.70
N GLU A 59 -11.76 20.68 -16.80
CA GLU A 59 -11.99 19.23 -16.82
C GLU A 59 -10.76 18.46 -16.33
N LEU A 60 -9.57 18.80 -16.85
CA LEU A 60 -8.30 18.23 -16.40
C LEU A 60 -8.10 18.42 -14.90
N ASN A 61 -8.39 19.62 -14.38
CA ASN A 61 -8.24 19.91 -12.96
C ASN A 61 -9.24 19.12 -12.10
N SER A 62 -10.50 19.06 -12.53
CA SER A 62 -11.54 18.26 -11.86
C SER A 62 -11.17 16.78 -11.82
N ARG A 63 -10.71 16.22 -12.94
CA ARG A 63 -10.22 14.84 -13.01
C ARG A 63 -9.05 14.63 -12.07
N ALA A 64 -8.00 15.45 -12.19
CA ALA A 64 -6.81 15.35 -11.36
C ALA A 64 -7.12 15.44 -9.85
N ALA A 65 -8.04 16.33 -9.45
CA ALA A 65 -8.51 16.47 -8.08
C ALA A 65 -9.20 15.19 -7.56
N SER A 66 -10.09 14.61 -8.37
CA SER A 66 -10.78 13.36 -7.99
C SER A 66 -9.84 12.15 -7.88
N GLU A 67 -8.70 12.17 -8.57
CA GLU A 67 -7.68 11.12 -8.50
C GLU A 67 -6.75 11.26 -7.28
N VAL A 68 -6.71 12.42 -6.60
CA VAL A 68 -5.81 12.64 -5.45
C VAL A 68 -6.06 11.61 -4.36
N VAL A 69 -7.32 11.37 -4.00
CA VAL A 69 -7.69 10.43 -2.94
C VAL A 69 -7.24 9.01 -3.27
N ILE A 70 -7.38 8.59 -4.52
CA ILE A 70 -6.96 7.26 -4.98
C ILE A 70 -5.43 7.13 -4.92
N ARG A 71 -4.70 8.14 -5.42
CA ARG A 71 -3.24 8.17 -5.38
C ARG A 71 -2.70 8.14 -3.96
N GLN A 72 -3.31 8.93 -3.07
CA GLN A 72 -2.93 8.99 -1.67
C GLN A 72 -3.16 7.65 -0.97
N ALA A 73 -4.33 7.04 -1.16
CA ALA A 73 -4.63 5.73 -0.59
C ALA A 73 -3.64 4.65 -1.06
N LEU A 74 -3.32 4.61 -2.36
CA LEU A 74 -2.34 3.67 -2.89
C LEU A 74 -0.91 3.95 -2.41
N ALA A 75 -0.53 5.21 -2.24
CA ALA A 75 0.77 5.58 -1.68
C ALA A 75 0.89 5.17 -0.21
N GLU A 76 -0.17 5.29 0.58
CA GLU A 76 -0.20 4.81 1.96
C GLU A 76 0.01 3.28 2.05
N LEU A 77 -0.50 2.51 1.08
CA LEU A 77 -0.25 1.07 1.00
C LEU A 77 1.21 0.76 0.66
N ASP A 78 1.80 1.48 -0.30
CA ASP A 78 3.22 1.30 -0.65
C ASP A 78 4.13 1.59 0.55
N ILE A 79 3.86 2.68 1.28
CA ILE A 79 4.61 3.02 2.49
C ILE A 79 4.44 1.91 3.53
N TRP A 80 3.21 1.45 3.74
CA TRP A 80 2.93 0.40 4.70
C TRP A 80 3.63 -0.92 4.38
N GLU A 81 3.76 -1.33 3.11
CA GLU A 81 4.53 -2.54 2.73
C GLU A 81 6.00 -2.47 3.13
N VAL A 82 6.60 -1.28 3.11
CA VAL A 82 7.99 -1.09 3.52
C VAL A 82 8.13 -1.01 5.05
N GLU A 83 7.15 -0.41 5.73
CA GLU A 83 7.20 -0.17 7.18
C GLU A 83 6.68 -1.34 8.02
N ALA A 84 5.81 -2.19 7.46
CA ALA A 84 5.16 -3.27 8.20
C ALA A 84 6.18 -4.29 8.73
N LYS A 85 6.16 -4.50 10.05
CA LYS A 85 7.05 -5.43 10.75
C LYS A 85 6.29 -6.26 11.77
N PHE A 86 6.72 -7.50 11.95
CA PHE A 86 6.21 -8.35 13.01
C PHE A 86 6.80 -7.95 14.37
N SER A 87 5.94 -7.88 15.38
CA SER A 87 6.40 -7.83 16.76
C SER A 87 6.74 -9.25 17.22
N VAL A 88 8.00 -9.53 17.52
CA VAL A 88 8.44 -10.86 17.96
C VAL A 88 8.91 -10.85 19.42
N THR A 89 8.87 -12.00 20.09
CA THR A 89 9.35 -12.15 21.47
C THR A 89 10.09 -13.47 21.62
N ALA A 90 11.20 -13.45 22.36
CA ALA A 90 11.96 -14.66 22.67
C ALA A 90 11.12 -15.64 23.50
N HIS A 91 11.21 -16.91 23.14
CA HIS A 91 10.55 -18.04 23.77
C HIS A 91 11.55 -19.19 23.89
N THR A 92 11.58 -19.85 25.04
CA THR A 92 12.41 -21.03 25.27
C THR A 92 11.53 -22.28 25.19
N ASP A 93 11.89 -23.20 24.31
CA ASP A 93 11.17 -24.45 24.11
C ASP A 93 11.46 -25.48 25.22
N SER A 94 10.75 -26.62 25.21
CA SER A 94 10.92 -27.69 26.20
C SER A 94 12.31 -28.35 26.18
N ARG A 95 13.10 -28.13 25.13
CA ARG A 95 14.46 -28.65 24.95
C ARG A 95 15.53 -27.63 25.33
N GLY A 96 15.14 -26.43 25.75
CA GLY A 96 16.04 -25.34 26.16
C GLY A 96 16.54 -24.47 24.99
N ASN A 97 16.02 -24.63 23.78
CA ASN A 97 16.39 -23.77 22.65
C ASN A 97 15.56 -22.49 22.65
N THR A 98 16.20 -21.37 22.32
CA THR A 98 15.51 -20.09 22.15
C THR A 98 15.06 -19.90 20.71
N LEU A 99 13.82 -19.47 20.52
CA LEU A 99 13.24 -19.05 19.26
C LEU A 99 12.39 -17.78 19.44
N HIS A 100 12.08 -17.09 18.35
CA HIS A 100 11.25 -15.89 18.37
C HIS A 100 9.84 -16.23 17.90
N LEU A 101 8.85 -15.98 18.76
CA LEU A 101 7.44 -16.12 18.43
C LEU A 101 6.84 -14.77 18.06
N ILE A 102 5.91 -14.76 17.11
CA ILE A 102 5.15 -13.55 16.76
C ILE A 102 4.17 -13.24 17.89
N LYS A 103 4.15 -11.99 18.33
CA LYS A 103 3.15 -11.40 19.22
C LYS A 103 2.26 -10.44 18.44
N HIS A 104 1.14 -10.06 19.07
CA HIS A 104 0.27 -9.00 18.57
C HIS A 104 -0.26 -9.26 17.13
N PHE A 105 -0.56 -10.53 16.81
CA PHE A 105 -1.20 -10.89 15.53
C PHE A 105 -2.45 -10.06 15.24
N THR A 106 -3.22 -9.72 16.28
CA THR A 106 -4.41 -8.86 16.18
C THR A 106 -4.10 -7.52 15.55
N ASP A 107 -2.96 -6.92 15.88
CA ASP A 107 -2.65 -5.54 15.51
C ASP A 107 -2.32 -5.46 14.02
N ILE A 108 -1.49 -6.40 13.53
CA ILE A 108 -1.20 -6.51 12.09
C ILE A 108 -2.44 -6.94 11.29
N MET A 109 -3.25 -7.87 11.79
CA MET A 109 -4.50 -8.26 11.13
C MET A 109 -5.51 -7.10 11.04
N SER A 110 -5.64 -6.31 12.11
CA SER A 110 -6.46 -5.10 12.11
C SER A 110 -5.96 -4.11 11.06
N LYS A 111 -4.65 -3.88 10.97
CA LYS A 111 -4.08 -2.97 9.98
C LYS A 111 -4.30 -3.47 8.54
N VAL A 112 -4.20 -4.77 8.29
CA VAL A 112 -4.57 -5.37 7.00
C VAL A 112 -6.05 -5.14 6.70
N GLY A 113 -6.93 -5.34 7.67
CA GLY A 113 -8.37 -5.06 7.52
C GLY A 113 -8.67 -3.59 7.21
N ASP A 114 -8.01 -2.65 7.89
CA ASP A 114 -8.15 -1.22 7.62
C ASP A 114 -7.70 -0.87 6.19
N ASN A 115 -6.58 -1.43 5.75
CA ASN A 115 -6.06 -1.25 4.39
C ASN A 115 -7.00 -1.86 3.33
N GLN A 116 -7.64 -3.00 3.61
CA GLN A 116 -8.68 -3.56 2.75
C GLN A 116 -9.90 -2.64 2.65
N CYS A 117 -10.36 -2.09 3.78
CA CYS A 117 -11.45 -1.10 3.80
C CYS A 117 -11.10 0.16 3.00
N LEU A 118 -9.88 0.66 3.14
CA LEU A 118 -9.37 1.79 2.37
C LEU A 118 -9.45 1.51 0.86
N LEU A 119 -9.01 0.34 0.39
CA LEU A 119 -9.14 -0.05 -1.02
C LEU A 119 -10.59 -0.15 -1.49
N GLN A 120 -11.51 -0.66 -0.67
CA GLN A 120 -12.92 -0.70 -1.06
C GLN A 120 -13.52 0.71 -1.18
N SER A 121 -13.10 1.65 -0.33
CA SER A 121 -13.61 3.02 -0.36
C SER A 121 -13.31 3.76 -1.67
N ILE A 122 -12.12 3.53 -2.25
CA ILE A 122 -11.68 4.22 -3.47
C ILE A 122 -12.27 3.63 -4.76
N LYS A 123 -12.86 2.43 -4.71
CA LYS A 123 -13.49 1.77 -5.88
C LYS A 123 -14.73 2.48 -6.39
N SER A 124 -15.42 3.22 -5.52
CA SER A 124 -16.60 4.00 -5.91
C SER A 124 -16.24 5.29 -6.66
N SER A 125 -14.96 5.65 -6.73
CA SER A 125 -14.51 6.86 -7.39
C SER A 125 -14.67 6.75 -8.92
N PRO A 126 -15.22 7.78 -9.60
CA PRO A 126 -15.41 7.77 -11.06
C PRO A 126 -14.14 7.52 -11.87
N ASN A 127 -12.98 7.93 -11.35
CA ASN A 127 -11.68 7.82 -12.03
C ASN A 127 -10.85 6.63 -11.55
N TYR A 128 -11.47 5.64 -10.89
CA TYR A 128 -10.81 4.42 -10.43
C TYR A 128 -10.25 3.55 -11.57
N ALA A 129 -10.86 3.59 -12.76
CA ALA A 129 -10.47 2.74 -13.90
C ALA A 129 -8.97 2.80 -14.22
N ASN A 130 -8.37 4.00 -14.13
CA ASN A 130 -6.93 4.21 -14.38
C ASN A 130 -6.00 3.58 -13.33
N PHE A 131 -6.54 3.19 -12.17
CA PHE A 131 -5.82 2.63 -11.04
C PHE A 131 -6.19 1.17 -10.75
N GLN A 132 -7.11 0.60 -11.53
CA GLN A 132 -7.68 -0.73 -11.30
C GLN A 132 -6.61 -1.82 -11.21
N ASP A 133 -5.63 -1.83 -12.10
CA ASP A 133 -4.57 -2.87 -12.11
C ASP A 133 -3.75 -2.83 -10.81
N ARG A 134 -3.37 -1.63 -10.37
CA ARG A 134 -2.59 -1.47 -9.14
C ARG A 134 -3.43 -1.75 -7.89
N ALA A 135 -4.67 -1.29 -7.84
CA ALA A 135 -5.57 -1.54 -6.73
C ALA A 135 -5.94 -3.02 -6.60
N SER A 136 -6.15 -3.73 -7.71
CA SER A 136 -6.43 -5.17 -7.71
C SER A 136 -5.23 -6.00 -7.24
N LEU A 137 -4.01 -5.63 -7.61
CA LEU A 137 -2.80 -6.25 -7.07
C LEU A 137 -2.74 -6.13 -5.54
N TRP A 138 -3.02 -4.94 -5.01
CA TRP A 138 -3.07 -4.71 -3.57
C TRP A 138 -4.19 -5.50 -2.89
N GLU A 139 -5.36 -5.59 -3.52
CA GLU A 139 -6.49 -6.36 -3.01
C GLU A 139 -6.13 -7.85 -2.87
N THR A 140 -5.52 -8.45 -3.89
CA THR A 140 -5.05 -9.83 -3.82
C THR A 140 -4.00 -10.01 -2.72
N ARG A 141 -2.98 -9.14 -2.68
CA ARG A 141 -1.91 -9.23 -1.67
C ARG A 141 -2.46 -9.15 -0.24
N LEU A 142 -3.37 -8.22 0.04
CA LEU A 142 -3.96 -8.07 1.37
C LEU A 142 -4.90 -9.22 1.73
N ALA A 143 -5.66 -9.75 0.76
CA ALA A 143 -6.53 -10.91 0.99
C ALA A 143 -5.70 -12.17 1.32
N ASP A 144 -4.64 -12.42 0.57
CA ASP A 144 -3.71 -13.52 0.82
C ASP A 144 -3.03 -13.35 2.17
N LEU A 145 -2.55 -12.14 2.48
CA LEU A 145 -1.90 -11.84 3.74
C LEU A 145 -2.83 -12.05 4.96
N ASP A 146 -4.09 -11.60 4.91
CA ASP A 146 -5.06 -11.85 5.99
C ASP A 146 -5.25 -13.36 6.23
N SER A 147 -5.41 -14.13 5.15
CA SER A 147 -5.52 -15.60 5.21
C SER A 147 -4.27 -16.23 5.82
N PHE A 148 -3.08 -15.86 5.35
CA PHE A 148 -1.82 -16.40 5.85
C PHE A 148 -1.57 -16.04 7.32
N LEU A 149 -1.85 -14.79 7.73
CA LEU A 149 -1.73 -14.37 9.12
C LEU A 149 -2.65 -15.17 10.04
N ARG A 150 -3.91 -15.41 9.63
CA ARG A 150 -4.88 -16.18 10.44
C ARG A 150 -4.43 -17.62 10.61
N ASN A 151 -3.98 -18.24 9.53
CA ASN A 151 -3.45 -19.60 9.56
C ASN A 151 -2.17 -19.70 10.40
N LEU A 152 -1.23 -18.78 10.23
CA LEU A 152 0.02 -18.75 10.99
C LEU A 152 -0.23 -18.55 12.50
N ASN A 153 -1.14 -17.65 12.87
CA ASN A 153 -1.55 -17.46 14.27
C ASN A 153 -2.12 -18.77 14.86
N LEU A 154 -3.03 -19.43 14.13
CA LEU A 154 -3.61 -20.70 14.57
C LEU A 154 -2.54 -21.80 14.72
N ILE A 155 -1.62 -21.90 13.76
CA ILE A 155 -0.51 -22.87 13.78
C ILE A 155 0.39 -22.59 14.98
N GLN A 156 0.85 -21.35 15.18
CA GLN A 156 1.72 -20.99 16.31
C GLN A 156 1.04 -21.30 17.65
N ARG A 157 -0.25 -20.96 17.82
CA ARG A 157 -1.00 -21.25 19.06
C ARG A 157 -1.09 -22.75 19.34
N LYS A 158 -1.39 -23.56 18.32
CA LYS A 158 -1.42 -25.02 18.46
C LYS A 158 -0.04 -25.58 18.77
N TRP A 159 0.98 -25.08 18.08
CA TRP A 159 2.37 -25.51 18.29
C TRP A 159 2.84 -25.23 19.71
N VAL A 160 2.60 -24.03 20.26
CA VAL A 160 2.96 -23.69 21.66
C VAL A 160 2.35 -24.66 22.67
N TYR A 161 1.14 -25.17 22.40
CA TYR A 161 0.49 -26.16 23.27
C TYR A 161 1.07 -27.57 23.09
N LEU A 162 1.38 -27.95 21.86
CA LEU A 162 1.82 -29.31 21.52
C LEU A 162 3.31 -29.53 21.77
N GLU A 163 4.14 -28.50 21.65
CA GLU A 163 5.60 -28.60 21.77
C GLU A 163 6.04 -29.24 23.10
N PRO A 164 5.54 -28.82 24.28
CA PRO A 164 5.96 -29.42 25.54
C PRO A 164 5.48 -30.88 25.70
N ILE A 165 4.31 -31.21 25.13
CA ILE A 165 3.71 -32.56 25.21
C ILE A 165 4.53 -33.55 24.38
N PHE A 166 4.95 -33.15 23.18
CA PHE A 166 5.79 -33.99 22.32
C PHE A 166 7.27 -33.97 22.75
N GLY A 167 7.74 -32.85 23.30
CA GLY A 167 9.08 -32.68 23.86
C GLY A 167 9.36 -33.58 25.06
N SER A 168 8.37 -33.74 25.95
CA SER A 168 8.44 -34.68 27.09
C SER A 168 8.40 -36.17 26.70
N GLY A 169 8.13 -36.49 25.43
CA GLY A 169 8.15 -37.87 24.90
C GLY A 169 6.89 -38.69 25.16
N THR A 170 5.79 -38.03 25.53
CA THR A 170 4.53 -38.69 25.93
C THR A 170 3.77 -39.34 24.77
N LEU A 171 3.89 -38.82 23.54
CA LEU A 171 3.15 -39.30 22.36
C LEU A 171 4.12 -39.81 21.27
N LYS A 172 4.26 -41.14 21.12
CA LYS A 172 5.23 -41.77 20.20
C LYS A 172 4.74 -41.94 18.76
N ILE A 173 3.44 -42.14 18.54
CA ILE A 173 2.86 -42.47 17.22
C ILE A 173 2.83 -41.24 16.29
N GLU A 174 2.45 -40.07 16.83
CA GLU A 174 2.31 -38.83 16.05
C GLU A 174 3.59 -37.97 16.03
N ARG A 175 4.67 -38.43 16.69
CA ARG A 175 5.93 -37.67 16.84
C ARG A 175 6.52 -37.27 15.49
N GLY A 176 6.59 -38.19 14.53
CA GLY A 176 7.20 -37.92 13.22
C GLY A 176 6.46 -36.85 12.41
N ARG A 177 5.13 -36.72 12.58
CA ARG A 177 4.34 -35.65 11.95
C ARG A 177 4.59 -34.31 12.63
N PHE A 178 4.61 -34.30 13.96
CA PHE A 178 4.91 -33.09 14.73
C PHE A 178 6.32 -32.55 14.43
N GLU A 179 7.34 -33.40 14.33
CA GLU A 179 8.72 -32.96 14.04
C GLU A 179 8.89 -32.31 12.66
N ARG A 180 8.05 -32.66 11.68
CA ARG A 180 8.05 -31.97 10.37
C ARG A 180 7.46 -30.56 10.51
N VAL A 181 6.28 -30.46 11.13
CA VAL A 181 5.62 -29.17 11.37
C VAL A 181 6.47 -28.25 12.25
N ASP A 182 7.12 -28.78 13.28
CA ASP A 182 8.02 -28.06 14.15
C ASP A 182 9.20 -27.46 13.38
N ARG A 183 9.83 -28.25 12.50
CA ARG A 183 10.92 -27.78 11.65
C ARG A 183 10.47 -26.68 10.70
N ASP A 184 9.37 -26.89 9.99
CA ASP A 184 8.85 -25.92 9.01
C ASP A 184 8.45 -24.60 9.69
N LEU A 185 7.80 -24.68 10.86
CA LEU A 185 7.43 -23.49 11.63
C LEU A 185 8.67 -22.74 12.12
N ARG A 186 9.69 -23.44 12.61
CA ARG A 186 10.94 -22.80 13.07
C ARG A 186 11.68 -22.09 11.94
N LEU A 187 11.68 -22.65 10.73
CA LEU A 187 12.24 -22.00 9.55
C LEU A 187 11.48 -20.71 9.22
N ILE A 188 10.14 -20.75 9.21
CA ILE A 188 9.31 -19.56 8.98
C ILE A 188 9.61 -18.50 10.05
N LEU A 189 9.66 -18.88 11.32
CA LEU A 189 9.92 -17.95 12.42
C LEU A 189 11.34 -17.38 12.41
N SER A 190 12.34 -18.14 11.98
CA SER A 190 13.71 -17.64 11.85
C SER A 190 13.80 -16.59 10.76
N ASP A 191 13.20 -16.85 9.59
CA ASP A 191 13.24 -15.93 8.44
C ASP A 191 12.56 -14.60 8.80
N LEU A 192 11.45 -14.66 9.55
CA LEU A 192 10.72 -13.49 10.03
C LEU A 192 11.44 -12.70 11.13
N SER A 193 12.41 -13.32 11.83
CA SER A 193 13.22 -12.65 12.85
C SER A 193 14.44 -11.93 12.28
N THR A 194 14.85 -12.30 11.07
CA THR A 194 16.02 -11.74 10.36
C THR A 194 15.68 -10.59 9.40
N ALA A 195 14.40 -10.35 9.14
CA ALA A 195 13.88 -9.28 8.28
C ALA A 195 13.45 -8.05 9.10
#